data_AF-A0A654MC85-F1
#
_entry.id   AF-A0A654MC85-F1
#
_cell.length_a   1.000
_cell.length_b   1.000
_cell.length_c   1.000
_cell.angle_alpha   90.00
_cell.angle_beta   90.00
_cell.angle_gamma   90.00
#
_symmetry.space_group_name_H-M   'P 1'
#
loop_
_entity.id
_entity.type
_entity.pdbx_description
1 polymer ?
#
loop_
_entity_poly.entity_id
_entity_poly.type
_entity_poly.pdbx_seq_one_letter_code
_entity_poly.pdbx_strand_id
1 'polypeptide(L)'
;MNSFLVVIGMSCNGICMRFKAKRNHDVPSRYHEGQKRCSVCEIFIKWDETYCPCCHYKLRTRSFRGWGMRKKYREETLKRY
;
A
#
# COMPACT_ATOMS: atom_id res chain seq x y z
N MET A 1 6.12 10.28 -35.13
CA MET A 1 5.32 9.68 -34.04
C MET A 1 6.27 9.35 -32.91
N ASN A 2 6.72 10.37 -32.17
CA ASN A 2 7.74 10.18 -31.15
C ASN A 2 7.07 9.65 -29.89
N SER A 3 7.37 8.39 -29.62
CA SER A 3 7.16 7.66 -28.38
C SER A 3 7.81 8.39 -27.19
N PHE A 4 7.23 9.51 -26.77
CA PHE A 4 7.38 10.05 -25.42
C PHE A 4 6.56 9.17 -24.47
N LEU A 5 6.93 7.89 -24.37
CA LEU A 5 6.63 7.09 -23.18
C LEU A 5 7.59 7.56 -22.10
N VAL A 6 7.19 8.69 -21.55
CA VAL A 6 7.70 9.34 -20.38
C VAL A 6 7.89 8.30 -19.27
N VAL A 7 9.15 7.91 -19.05
CA VAL A 7 9.58 7.24 -17.82
C VAL A 7 9.61 8.29 -16.69
N ILE A 8 8.45 8.85 -16.29
CA ILE A 8 8.28 9.59 -15.01
C ILE A 8 7.89 8.59 -13.91
N GLY A 9 8.58 7.45 -13.90
CA GLY A 9 8.11 6.25 -13.21
C GLY A 9 8.90 5.81 -11.99
N MET A 10 9.82 6.61 -11.44
CA MET A 10 10.69 6.12 -10.36
C MET A 10 10.88 7.06 -9.16
N SER A 11 10.47 8.32 -9.27
CA SER A 11 10.71 9.32 -8.22
C SER A 11 9.41 9.93 -7.69
N CYS A 12 9.36 10.15 -6.38
CA CYS A 12 8.25 10.82 -5.73
C CYS A 12 8.26 12.31 -6.10
N ASN A 13 7.22 12.79 -6.76
CA ASN A 13 7.04 14.22 -7.08
C ASN A 13 6.48 15.06 -5.90
N GLY A 14 6.32 14.47 -4.70
CA GLY A 14 5.88 15.19 -3.50
C GLY A 14 4.38 15.50 -3.38
N ILE A 15 3.59 15.37 -4.45
CA ILE A 15 2.13 15.64 -4.47
C ILE A 15 1.38 14.86 -3.39
N CYS A 16 1.81 13.62 -3.14
CA CYS A 16 1.19 12.72 -2.16
C CYS A 16 1.29 13.21 -0.70
N MET A 17 2.15 14.19 -0.40
CA MET A 17 2.27 14.77 0.94
C MET A 17 1.00 15.51 1.38
N ARG A 18 0.23 16.06 0.44
CA ARG A 18 -1.06 16.73 0.73
C ARG A 18 -2.13 15.75 1.25
N PHE A 19 -2.01 14.49 0.85
CA PHE A 19 -2.95 13.41 1.22
C PHE A 19 -2.39 12.51 2.33
N LYS A 20 -1.32 12.94 3.00
CA LYS A 20 -0.65 12.17 4.05
C LYS A 20 -1.60 11.95 5.21
N ALA A 21 -1.87 10.68 5.51
CA ALA A 21 -2.69 10.29 6.64
C ALA A 21 -1.90 10.43 7.95
N LYS A 22 -2.55 10.96 8.98
CA LYS A 22 -1.99 11.02 10.34
C LYS A 22 -2.00 9.63 10.97
N ARG A 23 -1.07 9.39 11.90
CA ARG A 23 -1.10 8.18 12.73
C ARG A 23 -2.16 8.36 13.80
N ASN A 24 -3.14 7.48 13.83
CA ASN A 24 -4.00 7.34 15.01
C ASN A 24 -3.33 6.34 15.95
N HIS A 25 -3.14 6.76 17.21
CA HIS A 25 -2.47 5.95 18.22
C HIS A 25 -3.40 4.92 18.86
N ASP A 26 -4.72 5.17 18.81
CA ASP A 26 -5.76 4.29 19.33
C ASP A 26 -5.93 3.00 18.51
N VAL A 27 -5.53 3.01 17.23
CA VAL A 27 -5.74 1.87 16.33
C VAL A 27 -4.42 1.12 16.09
N PRO A 28 -4.35 -0.20 16.34
CA PRO A 28 -3.11 -0.97 16.22
C PRO A 28 -2.64 -1.13 14.76
N SER A 29 -3.56 -1.07 13.79
CA SER A 29 -3.25 -1.24 12.36
C SER A 29 -3.76 -0.06 11.53
N ARG A 30 -2.84 0.64 10.86
CA ARG A 30 -3.16 1.74 9.93
C ARG A 30 -4.04 1.30 8.75
N TYR A 31 -3.96 0.02 8.38
CA TYR A 31 -4.78 -0.54 7.30
C TYR A 31 -6.26 -0.65 7.66
N HIS A 32 -6.58 -0.72 8.96
CA HIS A 32 -7.96 -0.87 9.42
C HIS A 32 -8.78 0.40 9.17
N GLU A 33 -8.10 1.55 9.18
CA GLU A 33 -8.70 2.85 8.90
C GLU A 33 -8.69 3.21 7.40
N GLY A 34 -8.35 2.24 6.54
CA GLY A 34 -8.25 2.45 5.10
C GLY A 34 -7.01 3.24 4.65
N GLN A 35 -6.03 3.47 5.54
CA GLN A 35 -4.77 4.09 5.14
C GLN A 35 -3.96 3.10 4.29
N LYS A 36 -3.49 3.56 3.14
CA LYS A 36 -2.70 2.76 2.20
C LYS A 36 -1.25 3.26 2.19
N ARG A 37 -0.26 2.36 2.08
CA ARG A 37 1.16 2.73 2.03
C ARG A 37 1.68 2.68 0.60
N CYS A 38 2.35 3.74 0.15
CA CYS A 38 3.12 3.70 -1.09
C CYS A 38 4.52 3.11 -0.81
N SER A 39 4.98 2.13 -1.59
CA SER A 39 6.33 1.56 -1.42
C SER A 39 7.43 2.52 -1.90
N VAL A 40 7.15 3.35 -2.91
CA VAL A 40 8.13 4.29 -3.50
C VAL A 40 8.27 5.53 -2.64
N CYS A 41 7.14 6.09 -2.20
CA CYS A 41 7.12 7.34 -1.43
C CYS A 41 7.17 7.11 0.07
N GLU A 42 7.08 5.86 0.49
CA GLU A 42 7.13 5.37 1.88
C GLU A 42 6.09 5.95 2.86
N ILE A 43 5.20 6.81 2.39
CA ILE A 43 4.14 7.44 3.20
C ILE A 43 2.85 6.64 3.21
N PHE A 44 2.05 6.90 4.26
CA PHE A 44 0.66 6.48 4.36
C PHE A 44 -0.24 7.60 3.84
N ILE A 45 -1.16 7.26 2.94
CA ILE A 45 -2.13 8.19 2.37
C ILE A 45 -3.55 7.61 2.49
N LYS A 46 -4.53 8.49 2.60
CA LYS A 46 -5.94 8.15 2.44
C LYS A 46 -6.34 8.57 1.03
N TRP A 47 -6.54 7.58 0.17
CA TRP A 47 -6.85 7.78 -1.25
C TRP A 47 -7.82 6.71 -1.71
N ASP A 48 -8.80 7.10 -2.51
CA ASP A 48 -9.85 6.19 -2.96
C ASP A 48 -9.31 5.16 -3.96
N GLU A 49 -8.42 5.58 -4.87
CA GLU A 49 -7.83 4.69 -5.85
C GLU A 49 -6.76 3.75 -5.28
N THR A 50 -6.34 2.79 -6.12
CA THR A 50 -5.33 1.80 -5.77
C THR A 50 -3.90 2.26 -6.11
N TYR A 51 -3.73 3.40 -6.76
CA TYR A 51 -2.42 3.92 -7.21
C TYR A 51 -2.06 5.23 -6.49
N CYS A 52 -0.76 5.50 -6.30
CA CYS A 52 -0.35 6.81 -5.77
C CYS A 52 -0.59 7.88 -6.82
N PRO A 53 -1.17 9.05 -6.47
CA PRO A 53 -1.26 10.21 -7.37
C PRO A 53 0.11 10.82 -7.72
N CYS A 54 1.19 10.35 -7.10
CA CYS A 54 2.53 10.92 -7.18
C CYS A 54 3.49 10.17 -8.11
N CYS A 55 3.59 8.85 -7.91
CA CYS A 55 4.50 7.94 -8.60
C CYS A 55 3.75 6.85 -9.37
N HIS A 56 2.41 6.90 -9.35
CA HIS A 56 1.52 5.90 -9.95
C HIS A 56 1.80 4.45 -9.52
N TYR A 57 2.56 4.25 -8.44
CA TYR A 57 2.83 2.93 -7.90
C TYR A 57 1.62 2.40 -7.13
N LYS A 58 1.38 1.09 -7.23
CA LYS A 58 0.27 0.42 -6.55
C LYS A 58 0.41 0.54 -5.04
N LEU A 59 -0.60 1.11 -4.39
CA LEU A 59 -0.66 1.28 -2.95
C LEU A 59 -0.88 -0.06 -2.27
N ARG A 60 -0.15 -0.29 -1.18
CA ARG A 60 -0.29 -1.47 -0.35
C ARG A 60 -1.44 -1.26 0.63
N THR A 61 -2.38 -2.21 0.63
CA THR A 61 -3.54 -2.27 1.54
C THR A 61 -3.38 -3.30 2.65
N ARG A 62 -2.34 -4.13 2.60
CA ARG A 62 -2.06 -5.15 3.61
C ARG A 62 -0.60 -5.14 4.04
N SER A 63 -0.40 -5.38 5.32
CA SER A 63 0.91 -5.71 5.88
C SER A 63 1.34 -7.10 5.38
N PHE A 64 2.64 -7.30 5.21
CA PHE A 64 3.19 -8.60 4.78
C PHE A 64 3.24 -9.61 5.96
N ARG A 65 3.09 -9.15 7.20
CA ARG A 65 3.24 -9.98 8.42
C ARG A 65 2.19 -11.09 8.55
N GLY A 66 1.08 -11.01 7.81
CA GLY A 66 0.03 -12.04 7.81
C GLY A 66 0.28 -13.25 6.89
N TRP A 67 1.35 -13.25 6.08
CA TRP A 67 1.59 -14.34 5.14
C TRP A 67 1.90 -15.67 5.85
N GLY A 68 2.74 -15.63 6.89
CA GLY A 68 3.04 -16.82 7.70
C GLY A 68 1.83 -17.37 8.44
N MET A 69 0.98 -16.49 8.98
CA MET A 69 -0.27 -16.87 9.67
C MET A 69 -1.25 -17.57 8.71
N ARG A 70 -1.44 -17.04 7.49
CA ARG A 70 -2.31 -17.66 6.48
C ARG A 70 -1.79 -19.01 5.98
N LYS A 71 -0.47 -19.17 5.87
CA LYS A 71 0.15 -20.45 5.48
C LYS A 71 -0.15 -21.53 6.53
N LYS A 72 0.04 -21.23 7.81
CA LYS A 72 -0.35 -22.12 8.92
C LYS A 72 -1.83 -22.48 8.88
N TYR A 73 -2.72 -21.49 8.76
CA TYR A 73 -4.17 -21.75 8.73
C TYR A 73 -4.59 -22.63 7.54
N ARG A 74 -3.98 -22.40 6.37
CA ARG A 74 -4.22 -23.23 5.17
C ARG A 74 -3.74 -24.66 5.39
N GLU A 75 -2.52 -24.85 5.91
CA GLU A 75 -1.96 -26.16 6.23
C GLU A 75 -2.80 -26.91 7.29
N GLU A 76 -3.28 -26.20 8.31
CA GLU A 76 -4.12 -26.75 9.37
C GLU A 76 -5.52 -27.14 8.85
N THR A 77 -6.09 -26.34 7.95
CA THR A 77 -7.38 -26.66 7.29
C THR A 77 -7.23 -27.85 6.34
N LEU A 78 -6.13 -27.95 5.58
CA LEU A 78 -5.82 -29.09 4.71
C LEU A 78 -5.63 -30.40 5.48
N LYS A 79 -5.13 -30.37 6.73
CA LYS A 79 -4.97 -31.56 7.59
C LYS A 79 -6.28 -32.03 8.23
N ARG A 80 -7.34 -31.22 8.18
CA ARG A 80 -8.64 -31.53 8.79
C ARG A 80 -9.56 -32.34 7.86
N TYR A 81 -9.22 -32.38 6.58
CA TYR A 81 -9.87 -33.22 5.54
C TYR A 81 -8.93 -34.37 5.18
#